data_AF-M6WRN1-F1
#
_entry.id   AF-M6WRN1-F1
#
_cell.length_a   1.000
_cell.length_b   1.000
_cell.length_c   1.000
_cell.angle_alpha   90.00
_cell.angle_beta   90.00
_cell.angle_gamma   90.00
#
_symmetry.space_group_name_H-M   'P 1'
#
loop_
_entity.id
_entity.type
_entity.pdbx_description
1 polymer ?
#
loop_
_entity_poly.entity_id
_entity_poly.type
_entity_poly.pdbx_seq_one_letter_code
_entity_poly.pdbx_strand_id
1 'polypeptide(L)'
;MFFVLGLIYTVGLDVFLILMGLTAFTGLTFLFFKEVIYPAIKTGSAGVGTPPEEGDRFLLVVSESQRNVRFSVGQTSGNIRTYCNAIADNHLVFNLKKAKDSEDYEIQILRNSFVLFKPPGMPTFSKMESTEKLDSYEVIGKNADFRISDKVVKERMIQYFEISLSSEFFINNFGKERMRFIFTITKIHPGLNRKVPIKKGLFAFGKEEKEESEE
;
A
#
# COMPACT_ATOMS: atom_id res chain seq x y z
N MET A 1 21.98 -31.67 -63.43
CA MET A 1 21.26 -32.12 -62.21
C MET A 1 21.79 -31.48 -60.93
N PHE A 2 23.10 -31.32 -60.75
CA PHE A 2 23.70 -30.69 -59.54
C PHE A 2 23.37 -29.20 -59.33
N PHE A 3 23.25 -28.39 -60.40
CA PHE A 3 22.94 -26.96 -60.30
C PHE A 3 21.50 -26.66 -59.80
N VAL A 4 20.52 -27.47 -60.20
CA VAL A 4 19.11 -27.31 -59.80
C VAL A 4 18.92 -27.70 -58.33
N LEU A 5 19.61 -28.76 -57.88
CA LEU A 5 19.64 -29.17 -56.48
C LEU A 5 20.30 -28.12 -55.58
N GLY A 6 21.39 -27.49 -56.02
CA GLY A 6 22.04 -26.38 -55.30
C GLY A 6 21.12 -25.17 -55.13
N LEU A 7 20.34 -24.81 -56.17
CA LEU A 7 19.43 -23.67 -56.17
C LEU A 7 18.19 -23.88 -55.27
N ILE A 8 17.68 -25.11 -55.22
CA ILE A 8 16.59 -25.50 -54.30
C ILE A 8 17.10 -25.51 -52.85
N TYR A 9 18.35 -25.95 -52.62
CA TYR A 9 18.94 -25.98 -51.28
C TYR A 9 19.24 -24.57 -50.74
N THR A 10 19.70 -23.65 -51.58
CA THR A 10 19.93 -22.24 -51.19
C THR A 10 18.61 -21.52 -50.91
N VAL A 11 17.60 -21.67 -51.76
CA VAL A 11 16.29 -21.00 -51.55
C VAL A 11 15.55 -21.60 -50.35
N GLY A 12 15.61 -22.92 -50.16
CA GLY A 12 15.02 -23.58 -48.98
C GLY A 12 15.68 -23.16 -47.67
N LEU A 13 17.02 -23.01 -47.67
CA LEU A 13 17.78 -22.51 -46.54
C LEU A 13 17.42 -21.05 -46.22
N ASP A 14 17.29 -20.20 -47.24
CA ASP A 14 16.92 -18.79 -47.06
C ASP A 14 15.52 -18.65 -46.46
N VAL A 15 14.54 -19.42 -46.94
CA VAL A 15 13.17 -19.44 -46.38
C VAL A 15 13.18 -19.93 -44.94
N PHE A 16 13.96 -20.96 -44.62
CA PHE A 16 14.10 -21.47 -43.25
C PHE A 16 14.73 -20.43 -42.31
N LEU A 17 15.77 -19.73 -42.76
CA LEU A 17 16.43 -18.67 -41.99
C LEU A 17 15.50 -17.48 -41.74
N ILE A 18 14.71 -17.08 -42.75
CA ILE A 18 13.69 -16.03 -42.59
C ILE A 18 12.64 -16.44 -41.56
N LEU A 19 12.17 -17.69 -41.60
CA LEU A 19 11.16 -18.18 -40.68
C LEU A 19 11.69 -18.29 -39.24
N MET A 20 12.93 -18.77 -39.06
CA MET A 20 13.61 -18.75 -37.76
C MET A 20 13.84 -17.32 -37.26
N GLY A 21 14.24 -16.40 -38.13
CA GLY A 21 14.44 -14.99 -37.81
C GLY A 21 13.16 -14.32 -37.34
N LEU A 22 12.04 -14.54 -38.05
CA LEU A 22 10.72 -14.07 -37.64
C LEU A 22 10.33 -14.65 -36.29
N THR A 23 10.52 -15.95 -36.08
CA THR A 23 10.18 -16.61 -34.80
C THR A 23 10.98 -16.01 -33.65
N ALA A 24 12.29 -15.81 -33.84
CA ALA A 24 13.17 -15.19 -32.85
C ALA A 24 12.78 -13.72 -32.57
N PHE A 25 12.46 -12.96 -33.61
CA PHE A 25 12.01 -11.57 -33.47
C PHE A 25 10.67 -11.46 -32.72
N THR A 26 9.74 -12.38 -33.00
CA THR A 26 8.44 -12.42 -32.31
C THR A 26 8.63 -12.79 -30.83
N GLY A 27 9.51 -13.76 -30.55
CA GLY A 27 9.87 -14.15 -29.18
C GLY A 27 10.53 -13.01 -28.40
N LEU A 28 11.46 -12.28 -29.02
CA LEU A 28 12.12 -11.13 -28.41
C LEU A 28 11.13 -9.99 -28.14
N THR A 29 10.23 -9.69 -29.08
CA THR A 29 9.18 -8.69 -28.91
C THR A 29 8.24 -9.06 -27.76
N PHE A 30 7.89 -10.35 -27.63
CA PHE A 30 7.06 -10.84 -26.53
C PHE A 30 7.75 -10.71 -25.17
N LEU A 31 9.04 -11.07 -25.07
CA LEU A 31 9.82 -10.90 -23.85
C LEU A 31 9.97 -9.42 -23.48
N PHE A 32 10.26 -8.55 -24.45
CA PHE A 32 10.33 -7.11 -24.25
C PHE A 32 8.98 -6.54 -23.76
N PHE A 33 7.87 -6.99 -24.34
CA PHE A 33 6.55 -6.61 -23.86
C PHE A 33 6.31 -7.08 -22.42
N LYS A 34 6.63 -8.34 -22.08
CA LYS A 34 6.39 -8.92 -20.76
C LYS A 34 7.29 -8.33 -19.66
N GLU A 35 8.55 -8.04 -19.97
CA GLU A 35 9.55 -7.63 -18.97
C GLU A 35 9.74 -6.11 -18.88
N VAL A 36 9.46 -5.37 -19.95
CA VAL A 36 9.66 -3.90 -19.98
C VAL A 36 8.31 -3.18 -20.01
N ILE A 37 7.48 -3.45 -21.02
CA ILE A 37 6.25 -2.68 -21.26
C ILE A 37 5.17 -3.01 -20.23
N TYR A 38 4.88 -4.29 -19.99
CA TYR A 38 3.84 -4.74 -19.07
C TYR A 38 4.06 -4.26 -17.63
N PRO A 39 5.26 -4.38 -17.02
CA PRO A 39 5.52 -3.80 -15.71
C PRO A 39 5.48 -2.27 -15.75
N ALA A 40 5.93 -1.61 -16.82
CA ALA A 40 5.81 -0.15 -16.94
C ALA A 40 4.35 0.32 -16.99
N ILE A 41 3.47 -0.36 -17.74
CA ILE A 41 2.03 -0.07 -17.79
C ILE A 41 1.38 -0.39 -16.45
N LYS A 42 1.71 -1.51 -15.81
CA LYS A 42 1.18 -1.87 -14.49
C LYS A 42 1.58 -0.85 -13.42
N THR A 43 2.82 -0.36 -13.46
CA THR A 43 3.29 0.72 -12.58
C THR A 43 2.62 2.07 -12.93
N GLY A 44 2.33 2.32 -14.21
CA GLY A 44 1.59 3.50 -14.67
C GLY A 44 0.09 3.46 -14.31
N SER A 45 -0.48 2.28 -14.11
CA SER A 45 -1.89 2.06 -13.74
C SER A 45 -2.16 2.12 -12.22
N ALA A 46 -1.13 2.34 -11.39
CA ALA A 46 -1.23 2.43 -9.93
C ALA A 46 -2.05 3.65 -9.43
N GLY A 47 -2.65 4.41 -10.33
CA GLY A 47 -3.37 5.66 -10.09
C GLY A 47 -4.90 5.59 -10.22
N VAL A 48 -5.51 4.41 -10.22
CA VAL A 48 -6.99 4.27 -10.26
C VAL A 48 -7.51 3.79 -8.91
N GLY A 49 -7.30 4.61 -7.87
CA GLY A 49 -7.91 4.37 -6.57
C GLY A 49 -8.23 5.69 -5.89
N THR A 50 -9.36 5.72 -5.20
CA THR A 50 -9.77 6.86 -4.39
C THR A 50 -8.99 6.84 -3.07
N PRO A 51 -8.43 7.97 -2.62
CA PRO A 51 -7.80 8.06 -1.32
C PRO A 51 -8.86 7.87 -0.23
N PRO A 52 -8.51 7.31 0.94
CA PRO A 52 -9.45 7.14 2.04
C PRO A 52 -9.91 8.50 2.57
N GLU A 53 -11.08 8.51 3.21
CA GLU A 53 -11.68 9.68 3.84
C GLU A 53 -11.42 9.71 5.35
N GLU A 54 -11.54 10.90 5.93
CA GLU A 54 -11.60 11.01 7.39
C GLU A 54 -12.82 10.26 7.91
N GLY A 55 -12.62 9.38 8.89
CA GLY A 55 -13.63 8.50 9.45
C GLY A 55 -13.65 7.09 8.87
N ASP A 56 -12.93 6.82 7.78
CA ASP A 56 -12.85 5.47 7.21
C ASP A 56 -12.24 4.48 8.22
N ARG A 57 -12.90 3.33 8.37
CA ARG A 57 -12.49 2.26 9.29
C ARG A 57 -12.13 1.00 8.53
N PHE A 58 -10.93 0.49 8.80
CA PHE A 58 -10.40 -0.74 8.25
C PHE A 58 -10.30 -1.77 9.36
N LEU A 59 -11.08 -2.84 9.24
CA LEU A 59 -11.14 -3.91 10.23
C LEU A 59 -10.15 -5.02 9.86
N LEU A 60 -9.38 -5.45 10.85
CA LEU A 60 -8.48 -6.58 10.74
C LEU A 60 -8.85 -7.65 11.76
N VAL A 61 -9.18 -8.83 11.26
CA VAL A 61 -9.37 -10.03 12.07
C VAL A 61 -8.33 -11.05 11.63
N VAL A 62 -7.50 -11.51 12.56
CA VAL A 62 -6.53 -12.57 12.27
C VAL A 62 -7.31 -13.88 12.09
N SER A 63 -7.06 -14.61 11.00
CA SER A 63 -7.71 -15.90 10.75
C SER A 63 -7.33 -16.95 11.81
N GLU A 64 -8.20 -17.92 12.10
CA GLU A 64 -7.87 -19.05 12.99
C GLU A 64 -6.68 -19.89 12.48
N SER A 65 -6.51 -19.96 11.16
CA SER A 65 -5.39 -20.69 10.53
C SER A 65 -4.05 -19.95 10.59
N GLN A 66 -4.05 -18.67 10.96
CA GLN A 66 -2.88 -17.80 10.91
C GLN A 66 -2.50 -17.32 12.30
N ARG A 67 -1.21 -17.27 12.57
CA ARG A 67 -0.67 -16.68 13.81
C ARG A 67 0.00 -15.34 13.62
N ASN A 68 0.38 -15.02 12.39
CA ASN A 68 1.03 -13.75 12.05
C ASN A 68 0.27 -13.13 10.89
N VAL A 69 -0.08 -11.86 11.04
CA VAL A 69 -0.70 -11.08 9.97
C VAL A 69 0.01 -9.74 9.86
N ARG A 70 0.27 -9.34 8.63
CA ARG A 70 0.85 -8.05 8.31
C ARG A 70 -0.25 -7.13 7.80
N PHE A 71 -0.32 -5.93 8.36
CA PHE A 71 -1.17 -4.85 7.92
C PHE A 71 -0.30 -3.63 7.63
N SER A 72 -0.45 -2.99 6.48
CA SER A 72 0.39 -1.83 6.14
C SER A 72 -0.39 -0.67 5.55
N VAL A 73 0.18 0.52 5.73
CA VAL A 73 -0.28 1.79 5.17
C VAL A 73 0.78 2.28 4.20
N GLY A 74 0.37 2.66 3.00
CA GLY A 74 1.29 3.09 1.96
C GLY A 74 0.66 4.02 0.92
N GLN A 75 1.45 4.37 -0.09
CA GLN A 75 1.02 5.21 -1.20
C GLN A 75 0.02 4.48 -2.11
N THR A 76 0.48 3.42 -2.78
CA THR A 76 -0.31 2.63 -3.74
C THR A 76 -0.43 1.17 -3.33
N SER A 77 0.40 0.74 -2.40
CA SER A 77 0.47 -0.61 -1.87
C SER A 77 0.10 -0.66 -0.39
N GLY A 78 -0.22 -1.87 0.09
CA GLY A 78 -0.66 -2.12 1.46
C GLY A 78 -2.17 -2.28 1.58
N ASN A 79 -2.61 -2.38 2.84
CA ASN A 79 -4.01 -2.55 3.21
C ASN A 79 -4.76 -1.21 3.16
N ILE A 80 -4.14 -0.15 3.68
CA ILE A 80 -4.61 1.23 3.53
C ILE A 80 -3.75 1.91 2.47
N ARG A 81 -4.36 2.22 1.33
CA ARG A 81 -3.71 2.89 0.21
C ARG A 81 -4.11 4.35 0.22
N THR A 82 -3.18 5.22 0.60
CA THR A 82 -3.46 6.65 0.77
C THR A 82 -3.59 7.38 -0.57
N TYR A 83 -3.06 6.82 -1.65
CA TYR A 83 -2.90 7.45 -2.97
C TYR A 83 -2.32 8.86 -2.90
N CYS A 84 -1.57 9.18 -1.84
CA CYS A 84 -1.06 10.52 -1.59
C CYS A 84 0.41 10.61 -2.01
N ASN A 85 0.76 11.66 -2.77
CA ASN A 85 2.12 11.86 -3.27
C ASN A 85 3.17 12.10 -2.17
N ALA A 86 2.73 12.43 -0.96
CA ALA A 86 3.57 12.73 0.19
C ALA A 86 3.60 11.58 1.22
N ILE A 87 3.17 10.39 0.83
CA ILE A 87 3.28 9.14 1.60
C ILE A 87 4.08 8.14 0.76
N ALA A 88 5.00 7.40 1.39
CA ALA A 88 5.77 6.36 0.73
C ALA A 88 5.03 5.02 0.74
N ASP A 89 5.39 4.10 -0.14
CA ASP A 89 4.87 2.73 -0.06
C ASP A 89 5.38 2.00 1.19
N ASN A 90 4.49 1.27 1.86
CA ASN A 90 4.73 0.65 3.16
C ASN A 90 5.26 1.63 4.23
N HIS A 91 4.82 2.89 4.21
CA HIS A 91 5.21 3.94 5.17
C HIS A 91 5.20 3.45 6.62
N LEU A 92 4.12 2.74 6.99
CA LEU A 92 3.89 2.18 8.31
C LEU A 92 3.40 0.74 8.20
N VAL A 93 4.01 -0.17 8.95
CA VAL A 93 3.70 -1.61 8.91
C VAL A 93 3.43 -2.13 10.31
N PHE A 94 2.33 -2.83 10.47
CA PHE A 94 1.90 -3.50 11.68
C PHE A 94 2.01 -5.01 11.47
N ASN A 95 2.81 -5.68 12.29
CA ASN A 95 2.88 -7.13 12.34
C ASN A 95 2.19 -7.58 13.63
N LEU A 96 1.05 -8.25 13.47
CA LEU A 96 0.27 -8.76 14.58
C LEU A 96 0.56 -10.24 14.74
N LYS A 97 1.09 -10.61 15.90
CA LYS A 97 1.44 -11.98 16.26
C LYS A 97 0.55 -12.48 17.38
N LYS A 98 -0.27 -13.48 17.08
CA LYS A 98 -1.15 -14.14 18.03
C LYS A 98 -0.39 -15.06 18.97
N ALA A 99 -0.71 -14.99 20.25
CA ALA A 99 -0.35 -15.99 21.24
C ALA A 99 -0.85 -17.39 20.83
N LYS A 100 -0.26 -18.44 21.41
CA LYS A 100 -0.57 -19.82 21.00
C LYS A 100 -1.94 -20.26 21.50
N ASP A 101 -2.25 -19.93 22.74
CA ASP A 101 -3.37 -20.49 23.49
C ASP A 101 -4.38 -19.42 23.97
N SER A 102 -4.22 -18.17 23.54
CA SER A 102 -5.10 -17.05 23.89
C SER A 102 -5.39 -16.12 22.69
N GLU A 103 -6.38 -15.24 22.84
CA GLU A 103 -6.71 -14.15 21.90
C GLU A 103 -5.89 -12.87 22.20
N ASP A 104 -4.67 -13.04 22.73
CA ASP A 104 -3.71 -11.95 22.93
C ASP A 104 -2.79 -11.82 21.71
N TYR A 105 -2.40 -10.59 21.40
CA TYR A 105 -1.54 -10.28 20.27
C TYR A 105 -0.41 -9.34 20.68
N GLU A 106 0.80 -9.66 20.23
CA GLU A 106 1.93 -8.72 20.19
C GLU A 106 1.84 -7.97 18.85
N ILE A 107 1.79 -6.64 18.91
CA ILE A 107 1.74 -5.74 17.76
C ILE A 107 3.09 -5.08 17.61
N GLN A 108 3.86 -5.51 16.62
CA GLN A 108 5.10 -4.85 16.25
C GLN A 108 4.82 -3.83 15.15
N ILE A 109 5.18 -2.57 15.39
CA ILE A 109 4.96 -1.45 14.48
C ILE A 109 6.31 -1.03 13.94
N LEU A 110 6.48 -1.07 12.62
CA LEU A 110 7.70 -0.70 11.91
C LEU A 110 7.43 0.56 11.09
N ARG A 111 8.29 1.57 11.23
CA ARG A 111 8.27 2.74 10.34
C ARG A 111 9.32 2.59 9.25
N ASN A 112 8.92 2.80 8.00
CA ASN A 112 9.86 2.88 6.87
C ASN A 112 10.13 4.33 6.45
N SER A 113 9.37 5.29 6.96
CA SER A 113 9.58 6.72 6.76
C SER A 113 9.31 7.49 8.07
N PHE A 114 9.20 8.81 8.00
CA PHE A 114 8.98 9.66 9.17
C PHE A 114 7.56 9.49 9.72
N VAL A 115 7.47 9.21 11.01
CA VAL A 115 6.22 8.91 11.72
C VAL A 115 6.26 9.58 13.08
N LEU A 116 5.18 10.27 13.43
CA LEU A 116 4.94 10.68 14.81
C LEU A 116 3.96 9.70 15.44
N PHE A 117 4.28 9.25 16.64
CA PHE A 117 3.51 8.26 17.38
C PHE A 117 3.02 8.86 18.69
N LYS A 118 1.76 8.60 19.03
CA LYS A 118 1.17 8.89 20.33
C LYS A 118 0.72 7.56 20.94
N PRO A 119 1.42 7.06 21.97
CA PRO A 119 1.06 5.82 22.64
C PRO A 119 -0.34 5.85 23.27
N PRO A 120 -0.97 4.69 23.50
CA PRO A 120 -2.26 4.62 24.17
C PRO A 120 -2.29 5.35 25.51
N GLY A 121 -3.24 6.27 25.67
CA GLY A 121 -3.43 7.03 26.92
C GLY A 121 -2.43 8.18 27.15
N MET A 122 -1.51 8.43 26.22
CA MET A 122 -0.61 9.59 26.28
C MET A 122 -1.22 10.81 25.56
N PRO A 123 -0.96 12.04 26.02
CA PRO A 123 -1.56 13.24 25.43
C PRO A 123 -0.83 13.77 24.19
N THR A 124 0.45 13.44 24.00
CA THR A 124 1.32 14.10 23.02
C THR A 124 1.94 13.13 22.03
N PHE A 125 2.16 13.61 20.80
CA PHE A 125 2.92 12.89 19.79
C PHE A 125 4.42 13.06 20.03
N SER A 126 5.16 11.96 19.92
CA SER A 126 6.62 11.92 19.86
C SER A 126 7.08 11.37 18.51
N LYS A 127 8.35 11.59 18.17
CA LYS A 127 8.97 10.96 17.01
C LYS A 127 9.15 9.47 17.29
N MET A 128 8.71 8.62 16.37
CA MET A 128 8.93 7.19 16.46
C MET A 128 10.37 6.86 16.06
N GLU A 129 11.07 6.00 16.79
CA GLU A 129 12.50 5.73 16.55
C GLU A 129 12.75 4.78 15.39
N SER A 130 12.17 3.57 15.39
CA SER A 130 12.26 2.64 14.25
C SER A 130 11.19 1.56 14.35
N THR A 131 11.09 0.96 15.53
CA THR A 131 10.13 -0.07 15.88
C THR A 131 9.49 0.28 17.20
N GLU A 132 8.17 0.13 17.28
CA GLU A 132 7.43 0.17 18.54
C GLU A 132 6.75 -1.17 18.75
N LYS A 133 6.49 -1.50 20.01
CA LYS A 133 5.74 -2.69 20.38
C LYS A 133 4.58 -2.27 21.27
N LEU A 134 3.42 -2.84 20.98
CA LEU A 134 2.22 -2.71 21.80
C LEU A 134 1.63 -4.10 21.98
N ASP A 135 1.11 -4.37 23.17
CA ASP A 135 0.25 -5.51 23.38
C ASP A 135 -1.20 -5.14 23.04
N SER A 136 -1.99 -6.13 22.61
CA SER A 136 -3.38 -5.91 22.20
C SER A 136 -4.23 -5.26 23.28
N TYR A 137 -4.02 -5.59 24.55
CA TYR A 137 -4.81 -5.02 25.65
C TYR A 137 -4.57 -3.52 25.86
N GLU A 138 -3.42 -3.00 25.45
CA GLU A 138 -3.10 -1.57 25.59
C GLU A 138 -3.98 -0.69 24.69
N VAL A 139 -4.44 -1.24 23.57
CA VAL A 139 -5.29 -0.58 22.59
C VAL A 139 -6.77 -0.98 22.72
N ILE A 140 -7.17 -1.60 23.84
CA ILE A 140 -8.59 -1.82 24.16
C ILE A 140 -9.13 -0.58 24.87
N GLY A 141 -10.16 0.05 24.29
CA GLY A 141 -10.78 1.27 24.84
C GLY A 141 -9.87 2.51 24.85
N LYS A 142 -8.65 2.38 24.32
CA LYS A 142 -7.67 3.46 24.12
C LYS A 142 -7.10 3.34 22.72
N ASN A 143 -6.59 4.46 22.22
CA ASN A 143 -6.10 4.55 20.85
C ASN A 143 -4.61 4.81 20.82
N ALA A 144 -3.90 4.06 19.97
CA ALA A 144 -2.56 4.40 19.51
C ALA A 144 -2.69 5.22 18.22
N ASP A 145 -2.20 6.47 18.21
CA ASP A 145 -2.34 7.34 17.04
C ASP A 145 -1.00 7.55 16.35
N PHE A 146 -1.03 7.53 15.02
CA PHE A 146 0.14 7.65 14.15
C PHE A 146 -0.09 8.76 13.15
N ARG A 147 0.82 9.73 13.07
CA ARG A 147 0.87 10.67 11.95
C ARG A 147 1.95 10.22 10.98
N ILE A 148 1.59 10.16 9.70
CA ILE A 148 2.48 9.76 8.62
C ILE A 148 2.56 10.85 7.55
N SER A 149 3.79 11.14 7.10
CA SER A 149 4.09 12.08 6.01
C SER A 149 5.58 12.02 5.65
N ASP A 150 5.89 12.08 4.37
CA ASP A 150 7.25 12.28 3.86
C ASP A 150 7.62 13.77 3.80
N LYS A 151 6.63 14.67 3.88
CA LYS A 151 6.85 16.12 3.86
C LYS A 151 7.00 16.65 5.28
N VAL A 152 8.25 16.64 5.75
CA VAL A 152 8.62 17.07 7.10
C VAL A 152 9.54 18.26 7.01
N VAL A 153 9.23 19.32 7.76
CA VAL A 153 10.06 20.54 7.84
C VAL A 153 10.43 20.77 9.30
N LYS A 154 11.74 20.74 9.61
CA LYS A 154 12.25 20.95 10.99
C LYS A 154 11.52 20.08 12.03
N GLU A 155 11.37 18.78 11.74
CA GLU A 155 10.68 17.77 12.56
C GLU A 155 9.16 17.99 12.77
N ARG A 156 8.57 18.97 12.09
CA ARG A 156 7.12 19.19 12.09
C ARG A 156 6.49 18.63 10.82
N MET A 157 5.40 17.89 10.99
CA MET A 157 4.51 17.50 9.88
C MET A 157 3.47 18.59 9.66
N ILE A 158 3.60 19.33 8.56
CA ILE A 158 2.61 20.35 8.16
C ILE A 158 1.42 19.70 7.45
N GLN A 159 1.69 18.60 6.75
CA GLN A 159 0.70 17.82 6.01
C GLN A 159 0.83 16.36 6.44
N TYR A 160 -0.26 15.70 6.81
CA TYR A 160 -0.20 14.33 7.33
C TYR A 160 -1.55 13.60 7.23
N PHE A 161 -1.46 12.27 7.22
CA PHE A 161 -2.56 11.40 7.63
C PHE A 161 -2.36 11.03 9.10
N GLU A 162 -3.43 11.11 9.88
CA GLU A 162 -3.51 10.60 11.24
C GLU A 162 -4.34 9.32 11.22
N ILE A 163 -3.75 8.25 11.76
CA ILE A 163 -4.29 6.91 11.73
C ILE A 163 -4.32 6.41 13.17
N SER A 164 -5.49 5.96 13.60
CA SER A 164 -5.71 5.47 14.94
C SER A 164 -5.88 3.96 14.94
N LEU A 165 -5.17 3.28 15.83
CA LEU A 165 -5.29 1.86 16.10
C LEU A 165 -6.01 1.66 17.43
N SER A 166 -7.10 0.90 17.39
CA SER A 166 -7.80 0.38 18.55
C SER A 166 -8.12 -1.11 18.34
N SER A 167 -8.51 -1.80 19.41
CA SER A 167 -8.97 -3.17 19.35
C SER A 167 -10.21 -3.37 20.20
N GLU A 168 -11.02 -4.35 19.82
CA GLU A 168 -12.19 -4.76 20.57
C GLU A 168 -12.47 -6.26 20.38
N PHE A 169 -13.14 -6.85 21.37
CA PHE A 169 -13.64 -8.20 21.29
C PHE A 169 -15.00 -8.24 20.60
N PHE A 170 -15.23 -9.31 19.84
CA PHE A 170 -16.52 -9.60 19.22
C PHE A 170 -16.76 -11.12 19.23
N ILE A 171 -18.03 -11.50 19.17
CA ILE A 171 -18.44 -12.90 19.06
C ILE A 171 -18.62 -13.23 17.59
N ASN A 172 -17.94 -14.26 17.10
CA ASN A 172 -18.10 -14.72 15.72
C ASN A 172 -19.41 -15.54 15.56
N ASN A 173 -19.76 -15.88 14.31
CA ASN A 173 -20.97 -16.67 14.03
C ASN A 173 -20.99 -18.07 14.67
N PHE A 174 -19.85 -18.54 15.19
CA PHE A 174 -19.70 -19.82 15.88
C PHE A 174 -19.71 -19.69 17.41
N GLY A 175 -20.01 -18.50 17.95
CA GLY A 175 -20.06 -18.25 19.39
C GLY A 175 -18.68 -18.13 20.07
N LYS A 176 -17.58 -18.11 19.31
CA LYS A 176 -16.23 -17.91 19.86
C LYS A 176 -15.94 -16.41 19.97
N GLU A 177 -15.39 -16.01 21.11
CA GLU A 177 -14.84 -14.67 21.31
C GLU A 177 -13.56 -14.50 20.49
N ARG A 178 -13.46 -13.38 19.78
CA ARG A 178 -12.37 -13.04 18.87
C ARG A 178 -12.01 -11.58 19.04
N MET A 179 -10.76 -11.25 18.80
CA MET A 179 -10.33 -9.87 18.74
C MET A 179 -10.34 -9.36 17.30
N ARG A 180 -10.76 -8.11 17.12
CA ARG A 180 -10.58 -7.35 15.88
C ARG A 180 -9.82 -6.06 16.16
N PHE A 181 -8.95 -5.70 15.23
CA PHE A 181 -8.21 -4.44 15.25
C PHE A 181 -8.88 -3.47 14.27
N ILE A 182 -9.04 -2.23 14.71
CA ILE A 182 -9.72 -1.18 13.97
C ILE A 182 -8.70 -0.10 13.68
N PHE A 183 -8.39 0.08 12.40
CA PHE A 183 -7.57 1.17 11.91
C PHE A 183 -8.51 2.25 11.37
N THR A 184 -8.48 3.44 11.97
CA THR A 184 -9.35 4.56 11.59
C THR A 184 -8.51 5.69 11.04
N ILE A 185 -8.88 6.27 9.90
CA ILE A 185 -8.32 7.54 9.45
C ILE A 185 -8.97 8.66 10.27
N THR A 186 -8.30 9.15 11.30
CA THR A 186 -8.89 10.17 12.19
C THR A 186 -8.82 11.56 11.60
N LYS A 187 -7.77 11.86 10.83
CA LYS A 187 -7.55 13.18 10.25
C LYS A 187 -6.66 13.13 9.02
N ILE A 188 -6.95 13.98 8.05
CA ILE A 188 -6.16 14.24 6.85
C ILE A 188 -5.95 15.76 6.81
N HIS A 189 -4.77 16.22 7.23
CA HIS A 189 -4.51 17.65 7.35
C HIS A 189 -3.55 18.15 6.26
N PRO A 190 -3.85 19.27 5.59
CA PRO A 190 -5.04 20.15 5.68
C PRO A 190 -6.28 19.63 4.93
N GLY A 191 -6.18 18.46 4.30
CA GLY A 191 -7.14 17.86 3.38
C GLY A 191 -6.41 17.36 2.14
N LEU A 192 -7.10 16.61 1.27
CA LEU A 192 -6.59 16.23 -0.05
C LEU A 192 -7.35 16.99 -1.12
N ASN A 193 -6.64 17.45 -2.15
CA ASN A 193 -7.30 17.92 -3.35
C ASN A 193 -7.71 16.71 -4.18
N ARG A 194 -9.01 16.35 -4.12
CA ARG A 194 -9.58 15.17 -4.78
C ARG A 194 -10.11 15.43 -6.19
N LYS A 195 -10.28 16.71 -6.58
CA LYS A 195 -10.84 17.10 -7.88
C LYS A 195 -9.94 16.68 -9.05
N VAL A 196 -8.63 16.89 -8.90
CA VAL A 196 -7.66 16.59 -9.96
C VAL A 196 -6.49 15.80 -9.38
N PRO A 197 -6.35 14.51 -9.72
CA PRO A 197 -5.15 13.78 -9.36
C PRO A 197 -3.95 14.37 -10.12
N ILE A 198 -2.79 14.39 -9.47
CA ILE A 198 -1.52 14.73 -10.09
C ILE A 198 -1.11 13.58 -11.04
N LYS A 199 -0.04 13.80 -11.81
CA LYS A 199 0.68 12.77 -12.57
C LYS A 199 0.78 11.46 -11.77
N LYS A 200 0.46 10.35 -12.43
CA LYS A 200 0.41 8.98 -11.87
C LYS A 200 -0.83 8.67 -11.00
N GLY A 201 -1.87 9.50 -11.03
CA GLY A 201 -3.13 9.25 -10.31
C GLY A 201 -3.00 9.38 -8.79
N LEU A 202 -2.05 10.21 -8.33
CA LEU A 202 -1.81 10.48 -6.92
C LEU A 202 -2.38 11.84 -6.53
N PHE A 203 -2.87 11.95 -5.32
CA PHE A 203 -3.49 13.16 -4.79
C PHE A 203 -2.47 13.95 -3.95
N ALA A 204 -2.52 15.28 -4.04
CA ALA A 204 -1.75 16.16 -3.17
C ALA A 204 -2.59 16.61 -1.98
N PHE A 205 -1.88 16.92 -0.90
CA PHE A 205 -2.43 17.71 0.18
C PHE A 205 -2.81 19.11 -0.31
N GLY A 206 -3.99 19.55 0.11
CA GLY A 206 -4.60 20.84 -0.25
C GLY A 206 -6.06 20.84 0.15
N LYS A 207 -6.63 22.00 0.45
CA LYS A 207 -8.08 22.11 0.57
C LYS A 207 -8.67 21.98 -0.82
N GLU A 208 -9.80 21.29 -0.95
CA GLU A 208 -10.65 21.47 -2.12
C GLU A 208 -10.97 22.97 -2.19
N GLU A 209 -10.63 23.60 -3.33
CA GLU A 209 -11.21 24.90 -3.66
C GLU A 209 -12.72 24.68 -3.68
N LYS A 210 -13.40 25.15 -2.63
CA LYS A 210 -14.85 25.34 -2.68
C LYS A 210 -15.09 26.14 -3.95
N GLU A 211 -15.93 25.61 -4.84
CA GLU A 211 -16.47 26.44 -5.90
C GLU A 211 -17.00 27.69 -5.21
N GLU A 212 -16.42 28.85 -5.56
CA GLU A 212 -17.00 30.12 -5.21
C GLU A 212 -18.42 30.05 -5.75
N SER A 213 -19.38 29.89 -4.84
CA SER A 213 -20.76 30.18 -5.12
C SER A 213 -20.77 31.62 -5.59
N GLU A 214 -20.94 31.80 -6.90
CA GLU A 214 -21.25 33.08 -7.52
C GLU A 214 -22.47 33.65 -6.78
N GLU A 215 -22.22 34.59 -5.88
CA GLU A 215 -23.21 35.60 -5.43
C GLU A 215 -23.10 36.83 -6.33
#